data_AF-A0A140FWG2-F1
#
_entry.id   AF-A0A140FWG2-F1
#
_cell.length_a   1.000
_cell.length_b   1.000
_cell.length_c   1.000
_cell.angle_alpha   90.00
_cell.angle_beta   90.00
_cell.angle_gamma   90.00
#
_symmetry.space_group_name_H-M   'P 1'
#
loop_
_entity.id
_entity.type
_entity.pdbx_description
1 polymer ?
#
loop_
_entity_poly.entity_id
_entity_poly.type
_entity_poly.pdbx_seq_one_letter_code
_entity_poly.pdbx_strand_id
1 'polypeptide(L)'
;MRNTTHDNFLSRYKWLEQALELKIHLSKAEIQGIASMRVFCSLEVKGIFTKVSLNTLKSAAGILDQNTQSRSNWETIKTMRAKLFALHTPQFTQNSAPLLPPQEEQLRVAFLESHIISMAYYDLFNFLNLLAEQKSQDANQILASIDLKIKTSTAKYQKYLCTHKATSAENLKLIQGGKTSD
;
A
#
# COMPACT_ATOMS: atom_id res chain seq x y z
N MET A 1 -35.90 11.73 -31.35
CA MET A 1 -36.02 10.31 -30.97
C MET A 1 -36.34 10.24 -29.48
N ARG A 2 -37.43 9.57 -29.08
CA ARG A 2 -37.82 9.45 -27.67
C ARG A 2 -36.79 8.56 -26.97
N ASN A 3 -35.88 9.13 -26.18
CA ASN A 3 -35.03 8.38 -25.28
C ASN A 3 -35.90 7.75 -24.20
N THR A 4 -36.41 6.54 -24.43
CA THR A 4 -37.06 5.80 -23.36
C THR A 4 -35.98 5.37 -22.36
N THR A 5 -36.35 5.22 -21.08
CA THR A 5 -35.43 4.71 -20.06
C THR A 5 -34.81 3.37 -20.46
N HIS A 6 -35.56 2.57 -21.23
CA HIS A 6 -35.14 1.29 -21.75
C HIS A 6 -34.03 1.42 -22.80
N ASP A 7 -34.20 2.33 -23.77
CA ASP A 7 -33.17 2.61 -24.79
C ASP A 7 -31.87 3.12 -24.15
N ASN A 8 -32.00 3.91 -23.08
CA ASN A 8 -30.86 4.38 -22.30
C ASN A 8 -30.10 3.21 -21.64
N PHE A 9 -30.82 2.23 -21.07
CA PHE A 9 -30.22 1.02 -20.50
C PHE A 9 -29.48 0.21 -21.58
N LEU A 10 -30.13 -0.06 -22.72
CA LEU A 10 -29.52 -0.83 -23.82
C LEU A 10 -28.29 -0.12 -24.40
N SER A 11 -28.36 1.20 -24.54
CA SER A 11 -27.24 2.00 -25.04
C SER A 11 -26.05 1.97 -24.08
N ARG A 12 -26.31 2.03 -22.76
CA ARG A 12 -25.27 1.85 -21.72
C ARG A 12 -24.68 0.44 -21.73
N TYR A 13 -25.50 -0.58 -21.93
CA TYR A 13 -25.05 -1.96 -22.04
C TYR A 13 -24.10 -2.15 -23.23
N LYS A 14 -24.54 -1.75 -24.43
CA LYS A 14 -23.73 -1.83 -25.65
C LYS A 14 -22.44 -1.02 -25.55
N TRP A 15 -22.50 0.16 -24.94
CA TRP A 15 -21.31 0.98 -24.72
C TRP A 15 -20.30 0.30 -23.79
N LEU A 16 -20.75 -0.33 -22.69
CA LEU A 16 -19.87 -1.09 -21.80
C LEU A 16 -19.26 -2.31 -22.51
N GLU A 17 -20.03 -3.00 -23.34
CA GLU A 17 -19.55 -4.13 -24.16
C GLU A 17 -18.45 -3.68 -25.13
N GLN A 18 -18.71 -2.64 -25.92
CA GLN A 18 -17.73 -2.07 -26.85
C GLN A 18 -16.48 -1.57 -26.14
N ALA A 19 -16.62 -0.98 -24.95
CA ALA A 19 -15.50 -0.52 -24.15
C ALA A 19 -14.64 -1.68 -23.62
N LEU A 20 -15.27 -2.78 -23.20
CA LEU A 20 -14.57 -3.98 -22.74
C LEU A 20 -13.85 -4.72 -23.88
N GLU A 21 -14.42 -4.72 -25.08
CA GLU A 21 -13.80 -5.25 -26.29
C GLU A 21 -12.71 -4.34 -26.87
N LEU A 22 -12.39 -3.21 -26.20
CA LEU A 22 -11.42 -2.20 -26.63
C LEU A 22 -11.74 -1.58 -28.00
N LYS A 23 -13.00 -1.62 -28.44
CA LYS A 23 -13.46 -1.03 -29.70
C LYS A 23 -13.64 0.49 -29.62
N ILE A 24 -13.77 1.02 -28.41
CA ILE A 24 -13.88 2.46 -28.15
C ILE A 24 -12.83 2.91 -27.13
N HIS A 25 -12.26 4.09 -27.36
CA HIS A 25 -11.33 4.72 -26.42
C HIS A 25 -12.10 5.61 -25.45
N LEU A 26 -11.95 5.33 -24.15
CA LEU A 26 -12.59 6.11 -23.09
C LEU A 26 -11.76 7.35 -22.75
N SER A 27 -12.42 8.50 -22.64
CA SER A 27 -11.84 9.71 -22.08
C SER A 27 -11.64 9.59 -20.56
N LYS A 28 -10.77 10.44 -20.00
CA LYS A 28 -10.53 10.49 -18.54
C LYS A 28 -11.81 10.73 -17.74
N ALA A 29 -12.73 11.56 -18.26
CA ALA A 29 -14.02 11.85 -17.63
C ALA A 29 -14.95 10.62 -17.63
N GLU A 30 -14.94 9.82 -18.70
CA GLU A 30 -15.72 8.58 -18.79
C GLU A 30 -15.16 7.49 -17.87
N ILE A 31 -13.83 7.40 -17.74
CA ILE A 31 -13.15 6.48 -16.80
C ILE A 31 -13.52 6.83 -15.35
N GLN A 32 -13.56 8.11 -14.99
CA GLN A 32 -14.08 8.54 -13.67
C GLN A 32 -15.58 8.27 -13.55
N GLY A 33 -16.31 8.45 -14.66
CA GLY A 33 -17.73 8.15 -14.81
C GLY A 33 -18.10 6.72 -14.40
N ILE A 34 -17.25 5.75 -14.73
CA ILE A 34 -17.48 4.33 -14.44
C ILE A 34 -16.97 3.90 -13.05
N ALA A 35 -16.42 4.78 -12.22
CA ALA A 35 -15.82 4.42 -10.92
C ALA A 35 -16.81 3.80 -9.92
N SER A 36 -18.04 4.30 -9.88
CA SER A 36 -19.12 3.77 -9.03
C SER A 36 -20.45 3.78 -9.77
N MET A 37 -21.41 2.99 -9.31
CA MET A 37 -22.73 2.94 -9.95
C MET A 37 -23.45 4.30 -9.90
N ARG A 38 -23.28 5.05 -8.81
CA ARG A 38 -23.89 6.38 -8.64
C ARG A 38 -23.34 7.39 -9.66
N VAL A 39 -22.02 7.38 -9.85
CA VAL A 39 -21.34 8.26 -10.81
C VAL A 39 -21.65 7.81 -12.24
N PHE A 40 -21.76 6.50 -12.47
CA PHE A 40 -22.11 5.95 -13.78
C PHE A 40 -23.50 6.37 -14.22
N CYS A 41 -24.49 6.36 -13.31
CA CYS A 41 -25.83 6.88 -13.60
C CYS A 41 -25.82 8.38 -13.96
N SER A 42 -24.89 9.15 -13.39
CA SER A 42 -24.70 10.56 -13.74
C SER A 42 -23.89 10.82 -15.01
N LEU A 43 -23.21 9.80 -15.54
CA LEU A 43 -22.46 9.90 -16.79
C LEU A 43 -23.41 10.12 -17.96
N GLU A 44 -23.04 11.05 -18.83
CA GLU A 44 -23.69 11.34 -20.10
C GLU A 44 -22.63 11.30 -21.19
N VAL A 45 -22.89 10.51 -22.23
CA VAL A 45 -22.05 10.43 -23.41
C VAL A 45 -22.87 10.96 -24.58
N LYS A 46 -22.46 12.12 -25.11
CA LYS A 46 -23.19 12.85 -26.14
C LYS A 46 -23.48 11.93 -27.34
N GLY A 47 -24.75 11.81 -27.71
CA GLY A 47 -25.20 10.97 -28.82
C GLY A 47 -25.36 9.47 -28.52
N ILE A 48 -25.01 9.00 -27.31
CA ILE A 48 -25.13 7.57 -26.94
C ILE A 48 -26.15 7.39 -25.81
N PHE A 49 -25.96 8.03 -24.65
CA PHE A 49 -26.91 7.94 -23.55
C PHE A 49 -26.85 9.18 -22.64
N THR A 50 -27.98 9.48 -22.01
CA THR A 50 -28.15 10.61 -21.10
C THR A 50 -28.09 10.19 -19.64
N LYS A 51 -27.93 11.16 -18.74
CA LYS A 51 -28.04 10.97 -17.29
C LYS A 51 -29.37 10.33 -16.90
N VAL A 52 -29.33 9.43 -15.93
CA VAL A 52 -30.49 8.69 -15.43
C VAL A 52 -30.38 8.48 -13.92
N SER A 53 -31.51 8.31 -13.21
CA SER A 53 -31.48 7.94 -11.80
C SER A 53 -31.17 6.44 -11.64
N LEU A 54 -30.56 6.06 -10.51
CA LEU A 54 -30.23 4.66 -10.22
C LEU A 54 -31.47 3.76 -10.19
N ASN A 55 -32.56 4.22 -9.57
CA ASN A 55 -33.80 3.44 -9.49
C ASN A 55 -34.43 3.28 -10.87
N THR A 56 -34.39 4.32 -11.69
CA THR A 56 -34.94 4.29 -13.05
C THR A 56 -34.15 3.32 -13.94
N LEU A 57 -32.82 3.29 -13.82
CA LEU A 57 -31.98 2.33 -14.54
C LEU A 57 -32.18 0.89 -14.03
N LYS A 58 -32.33 0.69 -12.72
CA LYS A 58 -32.62 -0.62 -12.11
C LYS A 58 -33.98 -1.16 -12.54
N SER A 59 -35.01 -0.33 -12.57
CA SER A 59 -36.34 -0.72 -13.06
C SER A 59 -36.29 -1.10 -14.55
N ALA A 60 -35.54 -0.37 -15.38
CA ALA A 60 -35.37 -0.72 -16.80
C ALA A 60 -34.68 -2.07 -16.99
N ALA A 61 -33.69 -2.40 -16.16
CA ALA A 61 -33.06 -3.71 -16.13
C ALA A 61 -34.05 -4.83 -15.77
N GLY A 62 -34.91 -4.59 -14.78
CA GLY A 62 -35.92 -5.56 -14.34
C GLY A 62 -36.98 -5.87 -15.39
N ILE A 63 -37.32 -4.90 -16.25
CA ILE A 63 -38.25 -5.12 -17.38
C ILE A 63 -37.63 -6.05 -18.43
N LEU A 64 -36.31 -5.94 -18.66
CA LEU A 64 -35.58 -6.82 -19.57
C LEU A 64 -35.40 -8.24 -19.00
N ASP A 65 -35.23 -8.34 -17.68
CA ASP A 65 -35.07 -9.62 -16.99
C ASP A 65 -36.30 -10.54 -17.11
N GLN A 66 -37.50 -9.98 -17.27
CA GLN A 66 -38.73 -10.77 -17.47
C GLN A 66 -38.68 -11.65 -18.73
N ASN A 67 -37.79 -11.36 -19.68
CA ASN A 67 -37.63 -12.12 -20.91
C ASN A 67 -36.47 -13.15 -20.88
N THR A 68 -35.63 -13.15 -19.85
CA THR A 68 -34.42 -13.99 -19.80
C THR A 68 -34.21 -14.62 -18.42
N GLN A 69 -34.35 -15.96 -18.33
CA GLN A 69 -34.22 -16.75 -17.09
C GLN A 69 -32.78 -16.86 -16.53
N SER A 70 -31.80 -16.19 -17.13
CA SER A 70 -30.38 -16.34 -16.79
C SER A 70 -29.80 -15.00 -16.34
N ARG A 71 -29.54 -14.88 -15.03
CA ARG A 71 -28.81 -13.80 -14.34
C ARG A 71 -29.34 -12.37 -14.61
N SER A 72 -29.75 -11.67 -13.55
CA SER A 72 -30.29 -10.30 -13.68
C SER A 72 -29.35 -9.38 -14.47
N ASN A 73 -29.86 -8.77 -15.54
CA ASN A 73 -29.18 -7.82 -16.42
C ASN A 73 -28.59 -6.64 -15.63
N TRP A 74 -29.20 -6.32 -14.48
CA TRP A 74 -28.67 -5.36 -13.52
C TRP A 74 -27.31 -5.75 -12.95
N GLU A 75 -27.15 -7.01 -12.54
CA GLU A 75 -25.88 -7.52 -12.03
C GLU A 75 -24.84 -7.62 -13.15
N THR A 76 -25.28 -7.93 -14.38
CA THR A 76 -24.41 -7.94 -15.56
C THR A 76 -23.80 -6.56 -15.81
N ILE A 77 -24.58 -5.48 -15.85
CA ILE A 77 -24.03 -4.12 -16.00
C ILE A 77 -23.08 -3.75 -14.86
N LYS A 78 -23.43 -4.08 -13.61
CA LYS A 78 -22.54 -3.80 -12.46
C LYS A 78 -21.18 -4.46 -12.62
N THR A 79 -21.16 -5.74 -13.01
CA THR A 79 -19.93 -6.50 -13.18
C THR A 79 -19.12 -6.02 -14.38
N MET A 80 -19.76 -5.73 -15.53
CA MET A 80 -19.10 -5.17 -16.70
C MET A 80 -18.44 -3.82 -16.40
N ARG A 81 -19.16 -2.91 -15.73
CA ARG A 81 -18.61 -1.63 -15.28
C ARG A 81 -17.44 -1.81 -14.33
N ALA A 82 -17.54 -2.70 -13.34
CA ALA A 82 -16.46 -2.97 -12.39
C ALA A 82 -15.21 -3.50 -13.10
N LYS A 83 -15.37 -4.43 -14.05
CA LYS A 83 -14.27 -4.96 -14.88
C LYS A 83 -13.64 -3.86 -15.72
N LEU A 84 -14.44 -3.03 -16.37
CA LEU A 84 -13.95 -1.93 -17.21
C LEU A 84 -13.16 -0.90 -16.39
N PHE A 85 -13.66 -0.54 -15.20
CA PHE A 85 -12.94 0.37 -14.30
C PHE A 85 -11.61 -0.23 -13.82
N ALA A 86 -11.56 -1.54 -13.54
CA ALA A 86 -10.34 -2.22 -13.15
C ALA A 86 -9.28 -2.30 -14.28
N LEU A 87 -9.70 -2.30 -15.55
CA LEU A 87 -8.79 -2.25 -16.69
C LEU A 87 -8.12 -0.87 -16.85
N HIS A 88 -8.84 0.20 -16.51
CA HIS A 88 -8.37 1.58 -16.74
C HIS A 88 -7.80 2.28 -15.51
N THR A 89 -8.09 1.75 -14.32
CA THR A 89 -7.48 2.26 -13.09
C THR A 89 -6.24 1.42 -12.84
N PRO A 90 -5.02 2.00 -12.82
CA PRO A 90 -3.89 1.27 -12.29
C PRO A 90 -4.30 0.79 -10.91
N GLN A 91 -4.19 -0.51 -10.65
CA GLN A 91 -4.30 -1.00 -9.30
C GLN A 91 -3.24 -0.25 -8.50
N PHE A 92 -3.63 0.83 -7.82
CA PHE A 92 -3.11 1.08 -6.51
C PHE A 92 -3.53 -0.19 -5.78
N THR A 93 -2.61 -1.16 -5.77
CA THR A 93 -2.58 -2.18 -4.76
C THR A 93 -2.92 -1.43 -3.48
N GLN A 94 -4.14 -1.62 -2.98
CA GLN A 94 -4.37 -1.41 -1.57
C GLN A 94 -3.17 -2.10 -0.96
N ASN A 95 -2.33 -1.34 -0.26
CA ASN A 95 -1.24 -1.90 0.52
C ASN A 95 -1.93 -2.86 1.48
N SER A 96 -2.17 -4.10 1.05
CA SER A 96 -2.23 -5.25 1.91
C SER A 96 -1.01 -5.06 2.77
N ALA A 97 -1.23 -4.82 4.05
CA ALA A 97 -0.17 -4.73 5.04
C ALA A 97 0.88 -5.77 4.65
N PRO A 98 2.18 -5.41 4.58
CA PRO A 98 3.20 -6.30 4.06
C PRO A 98 2.96 -7.67 4.67
N LEU A 99 2.70 -8.67 3.82
CA LEU A 99 2.45 -10.04 4.25
C LEU A 99 3.58 -10.36 5.21
N LEU A 100 3.24 -10.44 6.50
CA LEU A 100 4.21 -10.80 7.51
C LEU A 100 4.83 -12.12 7.04
N PRO A 101 6.17 -12.21 6.96
CA PRO A 101 6.80 -13.44 6.52
C PRO A 101 6.25 -14.60 7.35
N PRO A 102 6.11 -15.81 6.78
CA PRO A 102 5.65 -16.98 7.51
C PRO A 102 6.34 -17.09 8.87
N GLN A 103 5.64 -17.56 9.90
CA GLN A 103 6.15 -17.60 11.28
C GLN A 103 7.53 -18.28 11.38
N GLU A 104 7.77 -19.31 10.57
CA GLU A 104 9.06 -19.98 10.46
C GLU A 104 10.20 -19.07 9.96
N GLU A 105 9.91 -18.19 9.00
CA GLU A 105 10.88 -17.23 8.47
C GLU A 105 11.17 -16.12 9.49
N GLN A 106 10.15 -15.68 10.24
CA GLN A 106 10.34 -14.75 11.36
C GLN A 106 11.25 -15.33 12.45
N LEU A 107 11.03 -16.59 12.84
CA LEU A 107 11.86 -17.29 13.82
C LEU A 107 13.29 -17.45 13.32
N ARG A 108 13.47 -17.77 12.03
CA ARG A 108 14.80 -17.88 11.42
C ARG A 108 15.54 -16.55 11.42
N VAL A 109 14.87 -15.45 11.06
CA VAL A 109 15.46 -14.10 11.08
C VAL A 109 15.78 -13.69 12.52
N ALA A 110 14.88 -13.89 13.47
CA ALA A 110 15.11 -13.58 14.88
C ALA A 110 16.28 -14.37 15.48
N PHE A 111 16.42 -15.65 15.12
CA PHE A 111 17.55 -16.47 15.53
C PHE A 111 18.87 -15.96 14.95
N LEU A 112 18.88 -15.61 13.66
CA LEU A 112 20.06 -15.04 13.00
C LEU A 112 20.45 -13.70 13.64
N GLU A 113 19.49 -12.82 13.90
CA GLU A 113 19.73 -11.54 14.56
C GLU A 113 20.29 -11.75 15.98
N SER A 114 19.68 -12.64 16.77
CA SER A 114 20.16 -12.98 18.11
C SER A 114 21.61 -13.48 18.11
N HIS A 115 21.96 -14.32 17.14
CA HIS A 115 23.33 -14.80 16.96
C HIS A 115 24.31 -13.66 16.65
N ILE A 116 23.93 -12.77 15.73
CA ILE A 116 24.76 -11.63 15.32
C ILE A 116 24.94 -10.63 16.47
N ILE A 117 23.88 -10.35 17.24
CA ILE A 117 23.93 -9.51 18.43
C ILE A 117 24.88 -10.12 19.47
N SER A 118 24.79 -11.43 19.69
CA SER A 118 25.68 -12.15 20.61
C SER A 118 27.15 -12.01 20.18
N MET A 119 27.43 -12.20 18.88
CA MET A 119 28.79 -12.02 18.35
C MET A 119 29.29 -10.58 18.51
N ALA A 120 28.44 -9.58 18.26
CA ALA A 120 28.79 -8.17 18.43
C ALA A 120 29.10 -7.85 19.89
N TYR A 121 28.30 -8.38 20.83
CA TYR A 121 28.53 -8.24 22.25
C TYR A 121 29.88 -8.82 22.67
N TYR A 122 30.18 -10.07 22.29
CA TYR A 122 31.47 -10.69 22.61
C TYR A 122 32.67 -9.93 22.01
N ASP A 123 32.53 -9.43 20.79
CA ASP A 123 33.59 -8.66 20.12
C ASP A 123 33.88 -7.32 20.81
N LEU A 124 32.84 -6.66 21.34
CA LEU A 124 32.98 -5.45 22.16
C LEU A 124 33.54 -5.76 23.54
N PHE A 125 33.05 -6.81 24.19
CA PHE A 125 33.53 -7.23 25.51
C PHE A 125 35.02 -7.58 25.49
N ASN A 126 35.47 -8.35 24.50
CA ASN A 126 36.89 -8.69 24.34
C ASN A 126 37.75 -7.44 24.09
N PHE A 127 37.25 -6.49 23.30
CA PHE A 127 37.93 -5.21 23.10
C PHE A 127 38.08 -4.41 24.40
N LEU A 128 37.02 -4.34 25.23
CA LEU A 128 37.08 -3.66 26.51
C LEU A 128 38.07 -4.32 27.48
N ASN A 129 38.14 -5.66 27.50
CA ASN A 129 39.12 -6.37 28.30
C ASN A 129 40.56 -6.05 27.86
N LEU A 130 40.82 -6.09 26.55
CA LEU A 130 42.14 -5.72 26.00
C LEU A 130 42.51 -4.27 26.33
N LEU A 131 41.53 -3.36 26.29
CA LEU A 131 41.72 -1.96 26.62
C LEU A 131 41.99 -1.75 28.12
N ALA A 132 41.33 -2.52 28.99
CA ALA A 132 41.56 -2.51 30.43
C ALA A 132 42.94 -3.10 30.82
N GLU A 133 43.41 -4.10 30.07
CA GLU A 133 44.74 -4.70 30.26
C GLU A 133 45.88 -3.83 29.71
N GLN A 134 45.59 -2.99 28.72
CA GLN A 134 46.55 -2.04 28.17
C GLN A 134 46.88 -0.94 29.20
N LYS A 135 48.13 -0.96 29.70
CA LYS A 135 48.72 0.13 30.51
C LYS A 135 49.06 1.36 29.65
N SER A 136 48.18 1.77 28.73
CA SER A 136 48.41 2.98 27.94
C SER A 136 48.08 4.22 28.76
N GLN A 137 49.00 5.19 28.80
CA GLN A 137 48.85 6.42 29.60
C GLN A 137 48.20 7.58 28.82
N ASP A 138 48.04 7.45 27.50
CA ASP A 138 47.53 8.52 26.65
C ASP A 138 46.03 8.35 26.37
N ALA A 139 45.23 9.22 27.00
CA ALA A 139 43.78 9.25 26.86
C ALA A 139 43.32 9.41 25.39
N ASN A 140 44.10 10.12 24.56
CA ASN A 140 43.73 10.34 23.16
C ASN A 140 43.82 9.07 22.33
N GLN A 141 44.78 8.20 22.63
CA GLN A 141 44.94 6.91 21.94
C GLN A 141 43.82 5.93 22.31
N ILE A 142 43.40 5.96 23.57
CA ILE A 142 42.26 5.17 24.06
C ILE A 142 40.98 5.61 23.34
N LEU A 143 40.71 6.91 23.29
CA LEU A 143 39.55 7.47 22.61
C LEU A 143 39.55 7.15 21.10
N ALA A 144 40.70 7.29 20.43
CA ALA A 144 40.82 6.94 19.01
C ALA A 144 40.56 5.45 18.75
N SER A 145 41.04 4.57 19.64
CA SER A 145 40.81 3.12 19.54
C SER A 145 39.34 2.76 19.76
N ILE A 146 38.67 3.44 20.70
CA ILE A 146 37.22 3.27 20.93
C ILE A 146 36.42 3.72 19.70
N ASP A 147 36.70 4.90 19.16
CA ASP A 147 36.00 5.43 17.98
C ASP A 147 36.19 4.51 16.75
N LEU A 148 37.43 4.02 16.54
CA LEU A 148 37.72 3.06 15.48
C LEU A 148 36.95 1.75 15.70
N LYS A 149 36.89 1.22 16.93
CA LYS A 149 36.15 -0.01 17.23
C LYS A 149 34.66 0.18 17.00
N ILE A 150 34.07 1.29 17.44
CA ILE A 150 32.65 1.61 17.20
C ILE A 150 32.37 1.64 15.70
N LYS A 151 33.15 2.40 14.91
CA LYS A 151 32.97 2.48 13.45
C LYS A 151 33.07 1.10 12.78
N THR A 152 34.05 0.30 13.18
CA THR A 152 34.28 -1.03 12.60
C THR A 152 33.16 -2.01 12.98
N SER A 153 32.76 -2.04 14.25
CA SER A 153 31.67 -2.88 14.75
C SER A 153 30.33 -2.50 14.11
N THR A 154 30.06 -1.20 13.99
CA THR A 154 28.87 -0.68 13.30
C THR A 154 28.85 -1.13 11.83
N ALA A 155 29.94 -0.94 11.09
CA ALA A 155 30.03 -1.41 9.70
C ALA A 155 29.88 -2.93 9.55
N LYS A 156 30.39 -3.70 10.53
CA LYS A 156 30.38 -5.18 10.51
C LYS A 156 29.00 -5.76 10.82
N TYR A 157 28.28 -5.21 11.78
CA TYR A 157 27.07 -5.82 12.34
C TYR A 157 25.77 -5.11 11.95
N GLN A 158 25.79 -3.77 11.77
CA GLN A 158 24.55 -2.99 11.61
C GLN A 158 23.72 -3.38 10.38
N LYS A 159 24.37 -3.76 9.28
CA LYS A 159 23.68 -4.15 8.04
C LYS A 159 22.85 -5.42 8.14
N TYR A 160 23.04 -6.22 9.19
CA TYR A 160 22.32 -7.48 9.41
C TYR A 160 21.24 -7.40 10.48
N LEU A 161 21.07 -6.22 11.10
CA LEU A 161 19.98 -5.95 12.03
C LEU A 161 18.79 -5.44 11.22
N CYS A 162 17.92 -6.34 10.80
CA CYS A 162 16.78 -6.06 9.92
C CYS A 162 15.61 -5.40 10.69
N THR A 163 15.58 -5.50 12.02
CA THR A 163 14.44 -5.10 12.86
C THR A 163 14.47 -3.69 13.44
N HIS A 164 15.58 -2.95 13.30
CA HIS A 164 15.64 -1.55 13.70
C HIS A 164 15.94 -0.65 12.49
N LYS A 165 14.92 -0.35 11.68
CA LYS A 165 14.83 1.02 11.17
C LYS A 165 14.91 1.88 12.42
N ALA A 166 16.01 2.61 12.59
CA ALA A 166 16.24 3.49 13.73
C ALA A 166 14.91 4.18 14.03
N THR A 167 14.27 3.81 15.14
CA THR A 167 13.12 4.55 15.64
C THR A 167 13.65 5.96 15.73
N SER A 168 13.16 6.83 14.84
CA SER A 168 13.56 8.22 14.77
C SER A 168 13.63 8.72 16.20
N ALA A 169 14.81 9.16 16.64
CA ALA A 169 15.07 9.63 17.99
C ALA A 169 14.34 10.97 18.27
N GLU A 170 13.23 11.24 17.58
CA GLU A 170 12.46 12.48 17.62
C GLU A 170 11.76 12.73 18.95
N ASN A 171 11.69 11.75 19.86
CA ASN A 171 10.92 11.90 21.11
C ASN A 171 11.71 11.73 22.42
N LEU A 172 13.04 11.58 22.39
CA LEU A 172 13.84 11.62 23.62
C LEU A 172 14.32 13.05 23.88
N LYS A 173 13.46 13.86 24.53
CA LYS A 173 13.89 15.15 25.11
C LYS A 173 14.56 14.90 26.46
N LEU A 174 15.84 15.27 26.55
CA LEU A 174 16.57 15.35 27.81
C LEU A 174 15.98 16.50 28.63
N ILE A 175 15.28 16.20 29.73
CA ILE A 175 14.87 17.21 30.71
C ILE A 175 16.03 17.37 31.70
N GLN A 176 16.79 18.46 31.59
CA GLN A 176 17.73 18.85 32.64
C GLN A 176 16.94 19.41 33.83
N GLY A 177 16.76 18.61 34.87
CA GLY A 177 16.22 19.04 36.16
C GLY A 177 17.35 19.45 37.10
N GLY A 178 17.53 20.75 37.30
CA GLY A 178 18.34 21.33 38.38
C GLY A 178 17.61 22.55 38.93
N LYS A 179 17.40 22.61 40.25
CA LYS A 179 16.88 23.80 40.93
C LYS A 179 17.87 24.94 40.71
N THR A 180 17.47 25.99 40.01
CA THR A 180 18.12 27.30 40.15
C THR A 180 17.79 27.79 41.55
N SER A 181 18.77 27.67 42.44
CA SER A 181 18.75 28.30 43.75
C SER A 181 19.05 29.78 43.56
N ASP A 182 18.01 30.61 43.64
CA ASP A 182 18.14 32.02 44.04
C ASP A 182 17.87 32.14 45.55
#